data_AF-A0A7I0JQH1-F1
#
_entry.id   AF-A0A7I0JQH1-F1
#
_cell.length_a   1.000
_cell.length_b   1.000
_cell.length_c   1.000
_cell.angle_alpha   90.00
_cell.angle_beta   90.00
_cell.angle_gamma   90.00
#
_symmetry.space_group_name_H-M   'P 1'
#
loop_
_entity.id
_entity.type
_entity.pdbx_description
1 polymer ?
#
loop_
_entity_poly.entity_id
_entity_poly.type
_entity_poly.pdbx_seq_one_letter_code
_entity_poly.pdbx_strand_id
1 'polypeptide(L)'
;MKMLAEDIAAGRGDLKLRQADYTPFEIGKNIATTPGKVIRRSDVAEIIQYDPVTETVLKRPLLICPPWINKFYILDLNPQKSFIRWAIEQGHT
;
A
#
# COMPACT_ATOMS: atom_id res chain seq x y z
N MET A 1 18.44 25.59 11.23
CA MET A 1 19.28 24.40 10.97
C MET A 1 18.62 23.06 11.36
N LYS A 2 17.40 23.02 11.92
CA LYS A 2 16.73 21.76 12.33
C LYS A 2 16.56 20.75 11.19
N MET A 3 16.05 21.18 10.04
CA MET A 3 15.83 20.30 8.88
C MET A 3 17.12 19.67 8.36
N LEU A 4 18.22 20.44 8.28
CA LEU A 4 19.54 19.94 7.86
C LEU A 4 20.08 18.87 8.83
N ALA A 5 19.99 19.11 10.13
CA ALA A 5 20.45 18.16 11.14
C ALA A 5 19.65 16.85 11.11
N GLU A 6 18.33 16.94 10.91
CA GLU A 6 17.45 15.77 10.73
C GLU A 6 17.79 14.98 9.47
N ASP A 7 18.07 15.66 8.35
CA ASP A 7 18.41 15.02 7.07
C ASP A 7 19.75 14.27 7.15
N ILE A 8 20.74 14.82 7.86
CA ILE A 8 22.03 14.17 8.13
C ILE A 8 21.85 12.97 9.08
N ALA A 9 21.04 13.11 10.12
CA ALA A 9 20.73 12.01 11.04
C ALA A 9 20.02 10.86 10.32
N ALA A 10 19.05 11.17 9.44
CA ALA A 10 18.31 10.19 8.64
C ALA A 10 19.19 9.47 7.60
N GLY A 11 20.21 10.15 7.07
CA GLY A 11 21.23 9.56 6.20
C GLY A 11 22.38 8.88 6.94
N ARG A 12 22.32 8.76 8.28
CA ARG A 12 23.36 8.13 9.11
C ARG A 12 24.75 8.75 8.94
N GLY A 13 24.81 10.07 8.79
CA GLY A 13 26.04 10.82 8.56
C GLY A 13 26.14 11.45 7.17
N ASP A 14 25.40 10.92 6.20
CA ASP A 14 25.26 11.51 4.86
C ASP A 14 24.03 12.41 4.77
N LEU A 15 24.08 13.44 3.92
CA LEU A 15 22.92 14.29 3.66
C LEU A 15 21.87 13.52 2.85
N LYS A 16 20.81 13.05 3.51
CA LYS A 16 19.65 12.44 2.86
C LYS A 16 18.51 13.45 2.77
N LEU A 17 18.45 14.17 1.66
CA LEU A 17 17.38 15.13 1.38
C LEU A 17 16.01 14.43 1.40
N ARG A 18 15.15 14.80 2.35
CA ARG A 18 13.75 14.36 2.35
C ARG A 18 13.02 15.01 1.17
N GLN A 19 12.34 14.19 0.37
CA GLN A 19 11.52 14.66 -0.76
C GLN A 19 10.07 14.99 -0.35
N ALA A 20 9.60 14.38 0.74
CA ALA A 20 8.27 14.59 1.29
C ALA A 20 8.31 14.43 2.81
N ASP A 21 7.32 15.01 3.49
CA ASP A 21 7.05 14.71 4.89
C ASP A 21 6.27 13.40 4.99
N TYR A 22 6.91 12.37 5.55
CA TYR A 22 6.31 11.06 5.75
C TYR A 22 5.66 10.89 7.12
N THR A 23 5.80 11.86 8.03
CA THR A 23 5.22 11.80 9.38
C THR A 23 3.70 11.60 9.42
N PRO A 24 2.89 12.12 8.47
CA PRO A 24 1.44 11.89 8.54
C PRO A 24 1.01 10.52 8.03
N PHE A 25 1.91 9.69 7.49
CA PHE A 25 1.55 8.45 6.80
C PHE A 25 1.97 7.21 7.58
N GLU A 26 1.01 6.33 7.84
CA GLU A 26 1.21 5.07 8.53
C GLU A 26 0.49 3.94 7.80
N ILE A 27 1.29 2.97 7.31
CA ILE A 27 0.81 1.81 6.56
C ILE A 27 -0.08 0.96 7.47
N GLY A 28 -1.25 0.56 6.97
CA GLY A 28 -2.26 -0.19 7.70
C GLY A 28 -3.14 0.67 8.62
N LYS A 29 -2.85 1.96 8.81
CA LYS A 29 -3.71 2.88 9.58
C LYS A 29 -4.37 3.96 8.73
N ASN A 30 -3.64 4.57 7.79
CA ASN A 30 -4.19 5.59 6.89
C ASN A 30 -3.73 5.48 5.43
N ILE A 31 -2.84 4.53 5.14
CA ILE A 31 -2.47 4.07 3.80
C ILE A 31 -2.59 2.54 3.78
N ALA A 32 -2.97 1.94 2.65
CA ALA A 32 -3.10 0.50 2.50
C ALA A 32 -4.08 -0.11 3.51
N THR A 33 -5.24 0.53 3.64
CA THR A 33 -6.25 0.21 4.66
C THR A 33 -7.44 -0.57 4.12
N THR A 34 -7.41 -1.01 2.85
CA THR A 34 -8.51 -1.79 2.29
C THR A 34 -8.57 -3.15 3.00
N PRO A 35 -9.71 -3.52 3.62
CA PRO A 35 -9.83 -4.76 4.39
C PRO A 35 -9.50 -5.99 3.55
N GLY A 36 -8.68 -6.87 4.10
CA GLY A 36 -8.24 -8.08 3.45
C GLY A 36 -7.32 -8.90 4.33
N LYS A 37 -6.95 -10.08 3.84
CA LYS A 37 -6.13 -11.04 4.58
C LYS A 37 -5.06 -11.68 3.70
N VAL A 38 -3.89 -11.92 4.29
CA VAL A 38 -2.86 -12.74 3.65
C VAL A 38 -3.34 -14.20 3.66
N ILE A 39 -3.59 -14.75 2.49
CA ILE A 39 -4.06 -16.15 2.31
C ILE A 39 -2.93 -17.13 2.01
N ARG A 40 -1.77 -16.61 1.58
CA ARG A 40 -0.57 -17.40 1.32
C ARG A 40 0.67 -16.54 1.51
N ARG A 41 1.73 -17.15 2.03
CA ARG A 41 3.05 -16.52 2.19
C ARG A 41 4.13 -17.48 1.71
N SER A 42 5.17 -16.94 1.08
CA SER A 42 6.41 -17.62 0.72
C SER A 42 7.60 -16.69 0.98
N ASP A 43 8.80 -17.16 0.64
CA ASP A 43 10.03 -16.35 0.71
C ASP A 43 10.06 -15.19 -0.31
N VAL A 44 9.18 -15.23 -1.31
CA VAL A 44 9.15 -14.25 -2.41
C VAL A 44 8.00 -13.25 -2.25
N ALA A 45 6.82 -13.71 -1.82
CA ALA A 45 5.63 -12.86 -1.82
C ALA A 45 4.56 -13.32 -0.81
N GLU A 46 3.69 -12.36 -0.49
CA GLU A 46 2.41 -12.60 0.17
C GLU A 46 1.28 -12.42 -0.83
N ILE A 47 0.29 -13.31 -0.78
CA ILE A 47 -0.95 -13.17 -1.54
C ILE A 47 -2.01 -12.64 -0.58
N ILE A 48 -2.53 -11.46 -0.90
CA ILE A 48 -3.62 -10.82 -0.16
C ILE A 48 -4.92 -11.07 -0.93
N GLN A 49 -5.95 -11.53 -0.23
CA GLN A 49 -7.32 -11.52 -0.73
C GLN A 49 -8.09 -10.45 0.04
N TYR A 50 -8.67 -9.51 -0.70
CA TYR A 50 -9.46 -8.42 -0.14
C TYR A 50 -10.89 -8.89 0.17
N ASP A 51 -11.49 -8.30 1.20
CA ASP A 51 -12.85 -8.64 1.59
C ASP A 51 -13.84 -8.03 0.58
N PRO A 52 -14.82 -8.80 0.09
CA PRO A 52 -15.83 -8.25 -0.82
C PRO A 52 -16.70 -7.22 -0.09
N VAL A 53 -17.09 -6.17 -0.80
CA VAL A 53 -17.97 -5.10 -0.29
C VAL A 53 -19.33 -5.06 -0.98
N THR A 54 -19.59 -6.03 -1.86
CA THR A 54 -20.85 -6.25 -2.57
C THR A 54 -21.45 -7.60 -2.20
N GLU A 55 -22.76 -7.77 -2.35
CA GLU A 55 -23.46 -9.04 -2.07
C GLU A 55 -23.04 -10.16 -3.04
N THR A 56 -22.78 -9.80 -4.29
CA THR A 56 -22.31 -10.73 -5.33
C THR A 56 -21.06 -10.18 -6.01
N VAL A 57 -20.27 -11.08 -6.58
CA VAL A 57 -18.99 -10.79 -7.24
C VAL A 57 -18.91 -11.52 -8.58
N LEU A 58 -18.02 -11.05 -9.45
CA LEU A 58 -17.74 -11.68 -10.73
C LEU A 58 -17.13 -13.08 -10.53
N LYS A 59 -17.53 -14.03 -11.39
CA LYS A 59 -17.04 -15.42 -11.33
C LYS A 59 -15.53 -15.53 -11.53
N ARG A 60 -14.92 -14.63 -12.31
CA ARG A 60 -13.48 -14.65 -12.61
C ARG A 60 -12.79 -13.57 -11.77
N PRO A 61 -11.75 -13.90 -10.98
CA PRO A 61 -11.06 -12.96 -10.13
C PRO A 61 -10.12 -12.03 -10.92
N LEU A 62 -9.75 -10.91 -10.30
CA LEU A 62 -8.72 -9.99 -10.77
C LEU A 62 -7.43 -10.22 -9.97
N LEU A 63 -6.42 -10.81 -10.60
CA LEU A 63 -5.10 -10.94 -9.99
C LEU A 63 -4.23 -9.72 -10.33
N ILE A 64 -3.76 -9.01 -9.31
CA ILE A 64 -2.85 -7.87 -9.46
C ILE A 64 -1.42 -8.32 -9.17
N CYS A 65 -0.52 -8.14 -10.14
CA CYS A 65 0.92 -8.33 -9.96
C CYS A 65 1.61 -6.96 -9.95
N PRO A 66 1.89 -6.37 -8.78
CA PRO A 66 2.48 -5.04 -8.69
C PRO A 66 3.96 -5.05 -9.12
N PRO A 67 4.53 -3.89 -9.49
CA PRO A 67 5.96 -3.79 -9.73
C PRO A 67 6.75 -4.11 -8.45
N TRP A 68 7.90 -4.76 -8.62
CA TRP A 68 8.87 -5.04 -7.55
C TRP A 68 9.74 -3.85 -7.12
N ILE A 69 9.77 -2.78 -7.93
CA ILE A 69 10.43 -1.51 -7.57
C ILE A 69 9.37 -0.63 -6.89
N ASN A 70 9.68 -0.15 -5.68
CA ASN A 70 8.73 0.40 -4.71
C ASN A 70 7.74 -0.65 -4.16
N LYS A 71 6.74 -0.23 -3.39
CA LYS A 71 5.82 -1.11 -2.67
C LYS A 71 4.43 -1.11 -3.33
N PHE A 72 3.71 -2.22 -3.20
CA PHE A 72 2.42 -2.46 -3.86
C PHE A 72 1.31 -1.44 -3.52
N TYR A 73 1.38 -0.80 -2.34
CA TYR A 73 0.33 0.11 -1.85
C TYR A 73 0.19 1.39 -2.68
N ILE A 74 1.01 1.60 -3.73
CA ILE A 74 0.70 2.61 -4.74
C ILE A 74 -0.69 2.38 -5.38
N LEU A 75 -1.17 1.14 -5.40
CA LEU A 75 -2.51 0.76 -5.85
C LEU A 75 -3.56 0.82 -4.74
N ASP A 76 -3.15 1.04 -3.49
CA ASP A 76 -4.00 1.06 -2.31
C ASP A 76 -3.51 2.15 -1.34
N LEU A 77 -3.59 3.41 -1.78
CA LEU A 77 -3.15 4.54 -0.98
C LEU A 77 -4.16 4.85 0.13
N ASN A 78 -4.84 6.00 0.04
CA ASN A 78 -5.94 6.32 0.93
C ASN A 78 -7.27 5.83 0.32
N PRO A 79 -8.37 5.84 1.08
CA PRO A 79 -9.64 5.29 0.60
C PRO A 79 -10.23 6.00 -0.63
N GLN A 80 -9.82 7.25 -0.95
CA GLN A 80 -10.24 7.94 -2.18
C GLN A 80 -9.34 7.65 -3.39
N LYS A 81 -8.13 7.14 -3.16
CA LYS A 81 -7.10 6.89 -4.19
C LYS A 81 -6.67 5.42 -4.23
N SER A 82 -7.56 4.52 -3.81
CA SER A 82 -7.30 3.08 -3.85
C SER A 82 -7.99 2.47 -5.06
N PHE A 83 -7.18 1.96 -5.99
CA PHE A 83 -7.66 1.18 -7.12
C PHE A 83 -8.24 -0.15 -6.63
N ILE A 84 -7.60 -0.77 -5.63
CA ILE A 84 -8.07 -2.04 -5.05
C ILE A 84 -9.46 -1.89 -4.45
N ARG A 85 -9.66 -0.85 -3.63
CA ARG A 85 -10.97 -0.54 -3.04
C ARG A 85 -12.02 -0.32 -4.12
N TRP A 86 -11.69 0.47 -5.14
CA TRP A 86 -12.61 0.69 -6.25
C TRP A 86 -12.95 -0.63 -6.97
N ALA A 87 -11.99 -1.51 -7.19
CA ALA A 87 -12.21 -2.80 -7.87
C ALA A 87 -13.16 -3.72 -7.08
N ILE A 88 -12.99 -3.84 -5.76
CA ILE A 88 -13.92 -4.63 -4.92
C ILE A 88 -15.32 -4.00 -4.87
N GLU A 89 -15.43 -2.67 -4.94
CA GLU A 89 -16.71 -1.95 -5.06
C GLU A 89 -17.40 -2.20 -6.42
N GLN A 90 -16.64 -2.57 -7.46
CA GLN A 90 -17.19 -3.03 -8.75
C GLN A 90 -17.52 -4.54 -8.77
N GLY A 91 -17.37 -5.24 -7.65
CA GLY A 91 -17.66 -6.67 -7.55
C GLY A 91 -16.53 -7.59 -8.04
N HIS A 92 -15.29 -7.12 -8.12
CA HIS A 92 -14.14 -8.01 -8.31
C HIS A 92 -13.74 -8.71 -7.00
N THR A 93 -13.04 -9.85 -7.15
CA THR A 93 -12.33 -10.57 -6.08
C THR A 93 -10.86 -10.68 -6.41
#